data_AF-A0A3E1Q6H5-F1
#
_entry.id   AF-A0A3E1Q6H5-F1
#
_cell.length_a   1.000
_cell.length_b   1.000
_cell.length_c   1.000
_cell.angle_alpha   90.00
_cell.angle_beta   90.00
_cell.angle_gamma   90.00
#
_symmetry.space_group_name_H-M   'P 1'
#
loop_
_entity.id
_entity.type
_entity.pdbx_description
1 polymer ?
#
loop_
_entity_poly.entity_id
_entity_poly.type
_entity_poly.pdbx_seq_one_letter_code
_entity_poly.pdbx_strand_id
1 'polypeptide(L)'
;MPELYLILATIFYWVSTATLLNPIAFVLLVLIVSQLIFNKKGMGIFLSSVLIFLNLYLFLALFSELMEFSSFTFSAYKMLFVGVSFLTLNILMSIKLFFKHITLYPERTKILG
;
A
#
# COMPACT_ATOMS: atom_id res chain seq x y z
N MET A 1 3.10 12.36 -5.50
CA MET A 1 1.77 11.74 -5.70
C MET A 1 1.81 10.33 -5.14
N PRO A 2 1.36 10.09 -3.89
CA PRO A 2 1.43 8.78 -3.25
C PRO A 2 0.68 7.69 -4.03
N GLU A 3 -0.40 8.04 -4.73
CA GLU A 3 -1.20 7.12 -5.53
C GLU A 3 -0.39 6.44 -6.64
N LEU A 4 0.41 7.21 -7.39
CA LEU A 4 1.24 6.67 -8.49
C LEU A 4 2.27 5.66 -7.97
N TYR A 5 2.91 5.97 -6.85
CA TYR A 5 3.83 5.04 -6.21
C TYR A 5 3.10 3.75 -5.78
N LEU A 6 1.93 3.88 -5.15
CA LEU A 6 1.15 2.72 -4.67
C LEU A 6 0.63 1.84 -5.81
N ILE A 7 0.32 2.42 -6.98
CA ILE A 7 0.02 1.67 -8.21
C ILE A 7 1.24 0.84 -8.62
N LEU A 8 2.42 1.47 -8.73
CA LEU A 8 3.66 0.77 -9.11
C LEU A 8 4.02 -0.33 -8.11
N ALA A 9 3.88 -0.05 -6.81
CA ALA A 9 4.11 -1.04 -5.76
C ALA A 9 3.14 -2.23 -5.85
N THR A 10 1.87 -1.98 -6.18
CA THR A 10 0.86 -3.04 -6.37
C THR A 10 1.17 -3.90 -7.60
N ILE A 11 1.61 -3.28 -8.71
CA ILE A 11 2.08 -4.02 -9.90
C ILE A 11 3.31 -4.85 -9.57
N PHE A 12 4.28 -4.28 -8.85
CA PHE A 12 5.48 -5.00 -8.42
C PHE A 12 5.12 -6.22 -7.56
N TYR A 13 4.22 -6.08 -6.60
CA TYR A 13 3.68 -7.19 -5.82
C TYR A 13 3.03 -8.25 -6.72
N TRP A 14 2.15 -7.84 -7.64
CA TRP A 14 1.46 -8.77 -8.53
C TRP A 14 2.47 -9.59 -9.36
N VAL A 15 3.42 -8.93 -10.02
CA VAL A 15 4.45 -9.61 -10.81
C VAL A 15 5.29 -10.57 -9.93
N SER A 16 5.60 -10.17 -8.69
CA SER A 16 6.37 -10.98 -7.75
C SER A 16 5.65 -12.25 -7.31
N THR A 17 4.32 -12.29 -7.34
CA THR A 17 3.56 -13.50 -7.00
C THR A 17 3.59 -14.58 -8.10
N ALA A 18 4.15 -14.28 -9.29
CA ALA A 18 4.22 -15.20 -10.43
C ALA A 18 2.87 -15.85 -10.84
N THR A 19 1.75 -15.24 -10.45
CA THR A 19 0.40 -15.68 -10.79
C THR A 19 -0.24 -14.74 -11.80
N LEU A 20 -0.83 -15.30 -12.85
CA LEU A 20 -1.42 -14.52 -13.94
C LEU A 20 -2.67 -13.76 -13.46
N LEU A 21 -3.46 -14.36 -12.57
CA LEU A 21 -4.62 -13.75 -11.93
C LEU A 21 -4.41 -13.70 -10.41
N ASN A 22 -4.22 -12.49 -9.89
CA ASN A 22 -4.21 -12.21 -8.46
C ASN A 22 -5.41 -11.29 -8.13
N PRO A 23 -6.56 -11.84 -7.68
CA PRO A 23 -7.76 -11.06 -7.40
C PRO A 23 -7.54 -9.93 -6.40
N ILE A 24 -6.66 -10.14 -5.40
CA ILE A 24 -6.35 -9.15 -4.37
C ILE A 24 -5.60 -7.97 -4.98
N ALA A 25 -4.55 -8.25 -5.78
CA ALA A 25 -3.79 -7.22 -6.46
C ALA A 25 -4.67 -6.42 -7.43
N PHE A 26 -5.55 -7.10 -8.17
CA PHE A 26 -6.48 -6.46 -9.09
C PHE A 26 -7.45 -5.51 -8.37
N VAL A 27 -8.10 -5.97 -7.29
CA VAL A 27 -9.02 -5.14 -6.49
C VAL A 27 -8.29 -3.93 -5.91
N LEU A 28 -7.09 -4.12 -5.33
CA LEU A 28 -6.28 -3.01 -4.82
C LEU A 28 -5.93 -2.00 -5.90
N LEU A 29 -5.52 -2.47 -7.08
CA LEU A 29 -5.16 -1.62 -8.21
C LEU A 29 -6.36 -0.79 -8.69
N VAL A 30 -7.54 -1.43 -8.84
CA VAL A 30 -8.78 -0.73 -9.21
C VAL A 30 -9.14 0.34 -8.16
N LEU A 31 -9.02 0.04 -6.87
CA LEU A 31 -9.31 1.00 -5.80
C LEU A 31 -8.33 2.18 -5.82
N ILE A 32 -7.02 1.95 -6.01
CA ILE A 32 -6.02 3.01 -6.07
C ILE A 32 -6.19 3.88 -7.31
N VAL A 33 -6.45 3.27 -8.49
CA VAL A 33 -6.74 4.01 -9.73
C VAL A 33 -8.03 4.83 -9.59
N SER A 34 -9.06 4.24 -9.00
CA SER A 34 -10.31 4.96 -8.74
C SER A 34 -10.07 6.14 -7.78
N GLN A 35 -9.20 5.98 -6.77
CA GLN A 35 -8.84 7.08 -5.87
C GLN A 35 -8.12 8.20 -6.61
N LEU A 36 -7.21 7.85 -7.53
CA LEU A 36 -6.49 8.81 -8.35
C LEU A 36 -7.44 9.63 -9.24
N ILE A 37 -8.48 9.01 -9.80
CA ILE A 37 -9.45 9.67 -10.69
C ILE A 37 -10.47 10.50 -9.90
N PHE A 38 -11.13 9.92 -8.89
CA PHE A 38 -12.23 10.58 -8.19
C PHE A 38 -11.77 11.50 -7.06
N ASN A 39 -10.56 11.28 -6.53
CA ASN A 39 -9.92 12.09 -5.49
C ASN A 39 -10.86 12.43 -4.30
N LYS A 40 -11.71 11.47 -3.91
CA LYS A 40 -12.70 11.68 -2.84
C LYS A 40 -12.02 11.53 -1.48
N LYS A 41 -12.33 12.45 -0.57
CA LYS A 41 -11.82 12.45 0.81
C LYS A 41 -12.04 11.12 1.52
N GLY A 42 -13.30 10.67 1.61
CA GLY A 42 -13.65 9.45 2.35
C GLY A 42 -12.97 8.21 1.78
N MET A 43 -12.95 8.07 0.46
CA MET A 43 -12.31 6.95 -0.23
C MET A 43 -10.78 6.96 -0.02
N GLY A 44 -10.14 8.12 -0.05
CA GLY A 44 -8.70 8.23 0.19
C GLY A 44 -8.29 7.89 1.62
N ILE A 45 -9.08 8.31 2.62
CA ILE A 45 -8.88 7.96 4.02
C ILE A 45 -9.09 6.45 4.23
N PHE A 46 -10.16 5.89 3.67
CA PHE A 46 -10.44 4.46 3.76
C PHE A 46 -9.31 3.63 3.14
N LEU A 47 -8.94 3.95 1.88
CA LEU A 47 -7.93 3.22 1.13
C LEU A 47 -6.55 3.29 1.81
N SER A 48 -6.14 4.47 2.25
CA SER A 48 -4.86 4.62 2.97
C SER A 48 -4.84 3.85 4.29
N SER A 49 -5.95 3.82 5.04
CA SER A 49 -6.05 3.03 6.27
C SER A 49 -5.91 1.52 5.97
N VAL A 50 -6.63 1.02 4.96
CA VAL A 50 -6.53 -0.39 4.53
C VAL A 50 -5.09 -0.73 4.14
N LEU A 51 -4.44 0.12 3.35
CA LEU A 51 -3.05 -0.11 2.91
C LEU A 51 -2.05 -0.08 4.07
N ILE A 52 -2.24 0.80 5.07
CA ILE A 52 -1.41 0.81 6.29
C ILE A 52 -1.55 -0.50 7.03
N PHE A 53 -2.77 -0.95 7.33
CA PHE A 53 -3.00 -2.20 8.05
C PHE A 53 -2.48 -3.42 7.29
N LEU A 54 -2.66 -3.46 5.98
CA LEU A 54 -2.15 -4.54 5.14
C LEU A 54 -0.62 -4.60 5.17
N ASN A 55 0.07 -3.47 5.04
CA ASN A 55 1.53 -3.46 5.10
C ASN A 55 2.07 -3.76 6.51
N LEU A 56 1.37 -3.36 7.57
CA LEU A 56 1.72 -3.76 8.95
C LEU A 56 1.55 -5.26 9.16
N TYR A 57 0.46 -5.85 8.65
CA TYR A 57 0.27 -7.30 8.67
C TYR A 57 1.42 -8.03 7.94
N LEU A 58 1.79 -7.55 6.74
CA LEU A 58 2.91 -8.13 5.99
C LEU A 58 4.26 -7.94 6.70
N PHE A 59 4.44 -6.83 7.42
CA PHE A 59 5.63 -6.61 8.23
C PHE A 59 5.75 -7.62 9.36
N LEU A 60 4.64 -7.91 10.05
CA LEU A 60 4.58 -8.94 11.08
C LEU A 60 4.83 -10.35 10.49
N ALA A 61 4.28 -10.64 9.31
CA ALA A 61 4.54 -11.90 8.61
C ALA A 61 6.02 -12.07 8.25
N LEU A 62 6.65 -11.02 7.70
CA LEU A 62 8.07 -11.02 7.40
C LEU A 62 8.91 -11.19 8.67
N PHE A 63 8.53 -10.52 9.76
CA PHE A 63 9.21 -10.69 11.05
C PHE A 63 9.07 -12.12 11.59
N SER A 64 7.90 -12.74 11.45
CA SER A 64 7.67 -14.14 11.85
C SER A 64 8.60 -15.08 11.09
N GLU A 65 8.70 -14.95 9.77
CA GLU A 65 9.58 -15.79 8.95
C GLU A 65 11.06 -15.55 9.28
N LEU A 66 11.45 -14.31 9.61
CA LEU A 66 12.82 -14.02 10.04
C LEU A 66 13.20 -14.70 11.35
N MET A 67 12.24 -14.90 12.26
CA MET A 67 12.47 -15.56 13.56
C MET A 67 12.64 -17.08 13.43
N GLU A 68 12.21 -17.68 12.33
CA GLU A 68 12.37 -19.12 12.08
C GLU A 68 13.78 -19.50 11.62
N PHE A 69 14.58 -18.53 11.12
CA PHE A 69 15.95 -18.82 10.71
C PHE A 69 16.85 -19.08 11.92
N SER A 70 17.47 -20.27 11.95
CA SER A 70 18.47 -20.63 12.95
C SER A 70 19.80 -19.88 12.78
N SER A 71 20.05 -19.29 11.60
CA SER A 71 21.22 -18.46 11.32
C SER A 71 20.94 -17.48 10.17
N PHE A 72 21.61 -16.32 10.21
CA PHE A 72 21.51 -15.31 9.15
C PHE A 72 22.26 -15.75 7.89
N THR A 73 21.57 -16.48 7.03
CA THR A 73 22.07 -16.88 5.70
C THR A 73 21.94 -15.73 4.69
N PHE A 74 22.61 -15.84 3.54
CA PHE A 74 22.46 -14.86 2.44
C PHE A 74 21.00 -14.66 2.01
N SER A 75 20.19 -15.73 2.06
CA SER A 75 18.76 -15.67 1.76
C SER A 75 17.99 -14.80 2.76
N ALA A 76 18.26 -14.98 4.05
CA ALA A 76 17.63 -14.19 5.12
C ALA A 76 17.96 -12.69 4.99
N TYR A 77 19.22 -12.34 4.68
CA TYR A 77 19.61 -10.95 4.42
C TYR A 77 18.88 -10.33 3.23
N LYS A 78 18.77 -11.08 2.12
CA LYS A 78 18.05 -10.60 0.92
C LYS A 78 16.57 -10.35 1.23
N MET A 79 15.92 -11.27 1.93
CA MET A 79 14.52 -11.15 2.32
C MET A 79 14.29 -9.96 3.25
N LEU A 80 15.12 -9.82 4.29
CA LEU A 80 15.04 -8.71 5.24
C LEU A 80 15.23 -7.37 4.53
N PHE A 81 16.30 -7.22 3.75
CA PHE A 81 16.62 -5.94 3.14
C PHE A 81 15.57 -5.52 2.10
N VAL A 82 15.18 -6.41 1.19
CA VAL A 82 14.20 -6.08 0.14
C VAL A 82 12.81 -5.91 0.75
N GLY A 83 12.40 -6.83 1.63
CA GLY A 83 11.07 -6.82 2.23
C GLY A 83 10.85 -5.63 3.16
N VAL A 84 11.79 -5.35 4.08
CA VAL A 84 11.68 -4.19 4.98
C VAL A 84 11.69 -2.88 4.21
N SER A 85 12.56 -2.73 3.20
CA SER A 85 12.61 -1.52 2.37
C SER A 85 11.30 -1.30 1.63
N PHE A 86 10.76 -2.35 0.99
CA PHE A 86 9.50 -2.28 0.25
C PHE A 86 8.32 -1.93 1.16
N LEU A 87 8.18 -2.64 2.29
CA LEU A 87 7.09 -2.43 3.24
C LEU A 87 7.16 -1.05 3.90
N THR A 88 8.36 -0.59 4.25
CA THR A 88 8.56 0.74 4.85
C THR A 88 8.16 1.84 3.87
N LEU A 89 8.59 1.76 2.61
CA LEU A 89 8.19 2.73 1.59
C LEU A 89 6.68 2.72 1.35
N ASN A 90 6.04 1.55 1.32
CA ASN A 90 4.59 1.44 1.19
C ASN A 90 3.84 2.07 2.37
N ILE A 91 4.29 1.84 3.61
CA ILE A 91 3.70 2.46 4.80
C ILE A 91 3.85 3.97 4.72
N LEU A 92 5.04 4.49 4.41
CA LEU A 92 5.29 5.93 4.28
C LEU A 92 4.38 6.57 3.23
N MET A 93 4.20 5.93 2.07
CA MET A 93 3.36 6.46 0.99
C MET A 93 1.87 6.35 1.32
N SER A 94 1.46 5.32 2.05
CA SER A 94 0.09 5.18 2.55
C SER A 94 -0.23 6.23 3.62
N ILE A 95 0.70 6.53 4.52
CA ILE A 95 0.58 7.63 5.50
C ILE A 95 0.50 8.99 4.79
N LYS A 96 1.32 9.23 3.76
CA LYS A 96 1.22 10.44 2.93
C LYS A 96 -0.14 10.55 2.24
N LEU A 97 -0.68 9.43 1.73
CA LEU A 97 -2.02 9.38 1.16
C LEU A 97 -3.10 9.74 2.19
N PHE A 98 -2.97 9.22 3.41
CA PHE A 98 -3.88 9.50 4.52
C PHE A 98 -3.89 10.99 4.87
N PHE A 99 -2.72 11.58 5.13
CA PHE A 99 -2.62 13.01 5.46
C PHE A 99 -3.11 13.91 4.32
N LYS A 100 -2.82 13.57 3.05
CA LYS A 100 -3.34 14.29 1.88
C LYS A 100 -4.87 14.37 1.88
N HIS A 101 -5.56 13.31 2.29
CA HIS A 101 -7.01 13.25 2.25
C HIS A 101 -7.69 13.78 3.51
N ILE A 102 -7.01 13.76 4.67
CA ILE A 102 -7.53 14.45 5.88
C ILE A 102 -7.57 15.95 5.68
N THR A 103 -6.51 16.52 5.09
CA THR A 103 -6.41 17.97 4.82
C THR A 103 -7.19 18.40 3.59
N LEU A 104 -7.71 17.46 2.80
CA LEU A 104 -8.60 17.76 1.69
C LEU A 104 -9.88 18.40 2.24
N TYR A 105 -10.08 19.67 1.94
CA TYR A 105 -11.35 20.34 2.19
C TYR A 105 -12.37 19.76 1.21
N PRO A 106 -13.53 19.26 1.69
CA PRO A 106 -14.61 18.95 0.77
C PRO A 106 -15.01 20.26 0.13
N GLU A 107 -14.89 20.38 -1.20
CA GLU A 107 -15.57 21.44 -1.91
C GLU A 107 -17.05 21.31 -1.55
N ARG A 108 -17.57 22.24 -0.74
CA ARG A 108 -19.01 22.37 -0.58
C ARG A 108 -19.51 22.73 -1.97
N THR A 109 -20.16 21.77 -2.63
CA THR A 109 -20.99 22.07 -3.77
C THR A 109 -21.97 23.16 -3.33
N LYS A 110 -21.77 24.37 -3.85
CA LYS A 110 -22.74 25.47 -3.77
C LYS A 110 -23.96 25.07 -4.60
N ILE A 111 -24.81 24.24 -4.01
CA ILE A 111 -26.17 23.95 -4.43
C ILE A 111 -26.93 24.27 -3.14
N LEU A 112 -27.57 25.43 -2.96
CA LEU A 112 -28.42 26.22 -3.83
C LEU A 112 -28.30 27.70 -3.43
N GLY A 113 -28.30 28.60 -4.41
CA GLY A 113 -28.66 30.00 -4.27
C GLY A 113 -29.99 30.25 -4.99
#